data_AF-A0A3L7MZU5-F1
#
_entry.id   AF-A0A3L7MZU5-F1
#
_cell.length_a   1.000
_cell.length_b   1.000
_cell.length_c   1.000
_cell.angle_alpha   90.00
_cell.angle_beta   90.00
_cell.angle_gamma   90.00
#
_symmetry.space_group_name_H-M   'P 1'
#
loop_
_entity.id
_entity.type
_entity.pdbx_description
1 polymer ?
#
loop_
_entity_poly.entity_id
_entity_poly.type
_entity_poly.pdbx_seq_one_letter_code
_entity_poly.pdbx_strand_id
1 'polypeptide(L)'
;MIPTMSTRTLVSTINCPHCWAEFQPAQARFISEHEALRGDPVLGDAEQLRFLPSRFDSRGRALDPLGSVCTRMACVRCHLELPPALVEIPQSIISVVGAPACGKSVMLAASSFSLRSGLVVEGLDFLDADTSLNDLTFELESSLFRSTTPERPTMIAKTDLSGRLYRSFRSEDGFWSAPKPQLFEMKRAEQRRMLCLYDNAGEHFLPGRENPQEPVTRHLGVSRALIFVVDPTQDHRVVERLGGRESVAALGGGGTAEQRQDLVLIEAANRVRRLRALSTSDRLPFRIVLALAKADIWAAIASPELSECFVRSSTSRTSIAMPDGAALATAHQSCCRFLLEVMPELLATARALDPQFRAVPFSGLGMPPSRGAVGHGLEIRPQDVRPIWPAAPLVVALSEAEPSMFGEFAAR
;
A
#
# COMPACT_ATOMS: atom_id res chain seq x y z
N MET A 1 17.21 44.62 1.77
CA MET A 1 17.53 43.27 1.28
C MET A 1 16.22 42.62 0.85
N ILE A 2 16.01 42.45 -0.45
CA ILE A 2 14.86 41.69 -0.96
C ILE A 2 15.19 40.22 -0.65
N PRO A 3 14.37 39.48 0.10
CA PRO A 3 14.63 38.06 0.32
C PRO A 3 14.67 37.40 -1.05
N THR A 4 15.80 36.76 -1.37
CA THR A 4 15.93 35.93 -2.55
C THR A 4 14.81 34.91 -2.52
N MET A 5 13.85 35.04 -3.43
CA MET A 5 12.77 34.08 -3.55
C MET A 5 13.41 32.73 -3.82
N SER A 6 13.25 31.79 -2.89
CA SER A 6 13.68 30.41 -3.09
C SER A 6 12.94 29.87 -4.32
N THR A 7 13.69 29.59 -5.39
CA THR A 7 13.15 29.01 -6.61
C THR A 7 12.67 27.59 -6.29
N ARG A 8 11.36 27.38 -6.35
CA ARG A 8 10.77 26.05 -6.19
C ARG A 8 10.92 25.27 -7.49
N THR A 9 11.57 24.12 -7.41
CA THR A 9 11.63 23.19 -8.53
C THR A 9 10.35 22.37 -8.55
N LEU A 10 9.59 22.48 -9.65
CA LEU A 10 8.39 21.68 -9.83
C LEU A 10 8.72 20.33 -10.45
N VAL A 11 7.90 19.31 -10.17
CA VAL A 11 7.95 18.03 -10.89
C VAL A 11 7.60 18.23 -12.36
N SER A 12 8.06 17.35 -13.25
CA SER A 12 7.66 17.42 -14.67
C SER A 12 6.18 17.09 -14.85
N THR A 13 5.67 16.17 -14.03
CA THR A 13 4.32 15.65 -14.14
C THR A 13 3.79 15.23 -12.77
N ILE A 14 2.48 15.41 -12.58
CA ILE A 14 1.71 14.99 -11.41
C ILE A 14 0.82 13.82 -11.83
N ASN A 15 0.81 12.77 -11.01
CA ASN A 15 -0.22 11.74 -11.07
C ASN A 15 -1.21 11.99 -9.93
N CYS A 16 -2.48 12.21 -10.26
CA CYS A 16 -3.51 12.40 -9.23
C CYS A 16 -3.64 11.12 -8.38
N PRO A 17 -3.50 11.17 -7.05
CA PRO A 17 -3.66 10.00 -6.21
C PRO A 17 -5.13 9.56 -6.06
N HIS A 18 -6.08 10.36 -6.56
CA HIS A 18 -7.52 10.04 -6.46
C HIS A 18 -8.09 9.43 -7.75
N CYS A 19 -7.63 9.90 -8.92
CA CYS A 19 -8.20 9.50 -10.22
C CYS A 19 -7.15 9.06 -11.25
N TRP A 20 -5.86 9.07 -10.88
CA TRP A 20 -4.72 8.62 -11.71
C TRP A 20 -4.55 9.39 -13.03
N ALA A 21 -5.18 10.55 -13.15
CA ALA A 21 -4.91 11.46 -14.26
C ALA A 21 -3.48 11.99 -14.15
N GLU A 22 -2.79 11.95 -15.28
CA GLU A 22 -1.45 12.50 -15.45
C GLU A 22 -1.54 13.89 -16.09
N PHE A 23 -0.94 14.91 -15.47
CA PHE A 23 -0.95 16.30 -15.96
C PHE A 23 0.24 17.10 -15.43
N GLN A 24 0.58 18.19 -16.08
CA GLN A 24 1.68 19.08 -15.67
C GLN A 24 1.26 19.96 -14.47
N PRO A 25 2.19 20.35 -13.59
CA PRO A 25 1.86 21.26 -12.47
C PRO A 25 1.16 22.55 -12.88
N ALA A 26 1.52 23.11 -14.03
CA ALA A 26 0.89 24.32 -14.55
C ALA A 26 -0.60 24.16 -14.90
N GLN A 27 -1.10 22.92 -15.01
CA GLN A 27 -2.51 22.60 -15.28
C GLN A 27 -3.30 22.35 -13.98
N ALA A 28 -2.65 22.28 -12.82
CA ALA A 28 -3.32 22.11 -11.55
C ALA A 28 -4.29 23.28 -11.28
N ARG A 29 -5.49 22.95 -10.81
CA ARG A 29 -6.48 23.96 -10.44
C ARG A 29 -6.18 24.47 -9.03
N PHE A 30 -6.58 25.69 -8.73
CA PHE A 30 -6.61 26.24 -7.38
C PHE A 30 -8.05 26.24 -6.86
N ILE A 31 -8.21 26.04 -5.56
CA ILE A 31 -9.50 26.11 -4.89
C ILE A 31 -9.69 27.55 -4.40
N SER A 32 -10.80 28.16 -4.78
CA SER A 32 -11.15 29.51 -4.34
C SER A 32 -11.41 29.58 -2.82
N GLU A 33 -11.12 30.75 -2.24
CA GLU A 33 -11.31 31.01 -0.81
C GLU A 33 -12.49 31.95 -0.55
N HIS A 34 -12.82 32.85 -1.49
CA HIS A 34 -13.94 33.77 -1.31
C HIS A 34 -15.29 33.04 -1.27
N GLU A 35 -16.10 33.26 -0.23
CA GLU A 35 -17.35 32.51 0.03
C GLU A 35 -18.37 32.54 -1.12
N ALA A 36 -18.42 33.64 -1.87
CA ALA A 36 -19.30 33.80 -3.03
C ALA A 36 -18.90 32.95 -4.26
N LEU A 37 -17.70 32.35 -4.28
CA LEU A 37 -17.20 31.56 -5.40
C LEU A 37 -17.47 30.05 -5.22
N ARG A 38 -18.72 29.69 -4.92
CA ARG A 38 -19.18 28.29 -4.93
C ARG A 38 -19.73 27.91 -6.31
N GLY A 39 -19.81 26.62 -6.59
CA GLY A 39 -20.28 26.12 -7.88
C GLY A 39 -19.18 25.40 -8.64
N ASP A 40 -18.69 24.28 -8.12
CA ASP A 40 -17.72 23.49 -8.85
C ASP A 40 -18.41 22.66 -9.96
N PRO A 41 -17.97 22.75 -11.23
CA PRO A 41 -18.64 22.05 -12.32
C PRO A 41 -18.54 20.52 -12.23
N VAL A 42 -17.61 19.99 -11.43
CA VAL A 42 -17.41 18.54 -11.27
C VAL A 42 -17.98 18.06 -9.93
N LEU A 43 -17.62 18.71 -8.81
CA LEU A 43 -18.03 18.28 -7.47
C LEU A 43 -19.42 18.79 -7.07
N GLY A 44 -19.93 19.82 -7.74
CA GLY A 44 -21.28 20.35 -7.58
C GLY A 44 -21.36 21.70 -6.84
N ASP A 45 -22.60 22.16 -6.67
CA ASP A 45 -22.88 23.56 -6.30
C ASP A 45 -22.45 23.95 -4.89
N ALA A 46 -22.34 22.97 -3.99
CA ALA A 46 -21.92 23.20 -2.61
C ALA A 46 -20.41 23.43 -2.48
N GLU A 47 -19.62 23.05 -3.47
CA GLU A 47 -18.17 23.04 -3.40
C GLU A 47 -17.58 24.37 -3.90
N GLN A 48 -16.43 24.76 -3.33
CA GLN A 48 -15.69 25.94 -3.79
C GLN A 48 -15.27 25.78 -5.26
N LEU A 49 -15.28 26.86 -6.03
CA LEU A 49 -14.89 26.85 -7.43
C LEU A 49 -13.41 26.45 -7.55
N ARG A 50 -13.13 25.42 -8.36
CA ARG A 50 -11.78 25.11 -8.83
C ARG A 50 -11.51 25.87 -10.12
N PHE A 51 -10.44 26.66 -10.15
CA PHE A 51 -10.10 27.52 -11.29
C PHE A 51 -8.63 27.40 -11.67
N LEU A 52 -8.27 27.75 -12.91
CA LEU A 52 -6.86 27.89 -13.29
C LEU A 52 -6.43 29.33 -12.99
N PRO A 53 -5.40 29.57 -12.17
CA PRO A 53 -5.03 30.92 -11.79
C PRO A 53 -4.45 31.69 -12.97
N SER A 54 -4.96 32.92 -13.18
CA SER A 54 -4.44 33.89 -14.16
C SER A 54 -3.83 35.13 -13.50
N ARG A 55 -3.99 35.24 -12.17
CA ARG A 55 -3.54 36.37 -11.35
C ARG A 55 -2.77 35.85 -10.14
N PHE A 56 -1.70 36.55 -9.80
CA PHE A 56 -0.85 36.24 -8.66
C PHE A 56 -0.52 37.52 -7.90
N ASP A 57 -0.31 37.40 -6.59
CA ASP A 57 0.20 38.51 -5.79
C ASP A 57 1.72 38.70 -5.96
N SER A 58 2.28 39.69 -5.30
CA SER A 58 3.73 39.98 -5.34
C SER A 58 4.62 38.87 -4.76
N ARG A 59 4.03 37.86 -4.10
CA ARG A 59 4.71 36.67 -3.58
C ARG A 59 4.50 35.44 -4.46
N GLY A 60 3.83 35.58 -5.60
CA GLY A 60 3.55 34.48 -6.52
C GLY A 60 2.43 33.54 -6.05
N ARG A 61 1.59 33.96 -5.10
CA ARG A 61 0.43 33.17 -4.65
C ARG A 61 -0.77 33.44 -5.57
N ALA A 62 -1.50 32.40 -5.92
CA ALA A 62 -2.67 32.52 -6.79
C ALA A 62 -3.74 33.40 -6.15
N LEU A 63 -4.39 34.23 -6.97
CA LEU A 63 -5.55 35.03 -6.56
C LEU A 63 -6.80 34.47 -7.25
N ASP A 64 -7.87 34.28 -6.49
CA ASP A 64 -9.18 33.94 -7.06
C ASP A 64 -9.78 35.12 -7.85
N PRO A 65 -10.85 34.89 -8.63
CA PRO A 65 -11.52 35.94 -9.39
C PRO A 65 -11.86 37.21 -8.58
N LEU A 66 -12.17 37.07 -7.29
CA LEU A 66 -12.54 38.17 -6.40
C LEU A 66 -11.34 38.75 -5.61
N GLY A 67 -10.13 38.21 -5.81
CA GLY A 67 -8.89 38.73 -5.28
C GLY A 67 -8.43 38.15 -3.95
N SER A 68 -9.06 37.09 -3.45
CA SER A 68 -8.56 36.38 -2.27
C SER A 68 -7.39 35.47 -2.63
N VAL A 69 -6.40 35.39 -1.73
CA VAL A 69 -5.21 34.56 -1.90
C VAL A 69 -5.56 33.09 -1.68
N CYS A 70 -5.23 32.24 -2.65
CA CYS A 70 -5.49 30.81 -2.62
C CYS A 70 -4.18 30.02 -2.47
N THR A 71 -4.20 28.99 -1.62
CA THR A 71 -3.04 28.12 -1.37
C THR A 71 -3.32 26.65 -1.69
N ARG A 72 -4.60 26.27 -1.73
CA ARG A 72 -5.06 24.90 -1.97
C ARG A 72 -5.15 24.61 -3.46
N MET A 73 -4.72 23.42 -3.84
CA MET A 73 -4.70 22.96 -5.23
C MET A 73 -5.58 21.74 -5.41
N ALA A 74 -6.05 21.52 -6.63
CA ALA A 74 -6.95 20.44 -6.99
C ALA A 74 -6.57 19.82 -8.34
N CYS A 75 -6.96 18.55 -8.49
CA CYS A 75 -6.79 17.82 -9.74
C CYS A 75 -7.59 18.47 -10.87
N VAL A 76 -6.97 18.58 -12.05
CA VAL A 76 -7.62 19.11 -13.25
C VAL A 76 -8.81 18.29 -13.74
N ARG A 77 -8.88 16.99 -13.39
CA ARG A 77 -9.92 16.05 -13.83
C ARG A 77 -10.99 15.81 -12.77
N CYS A 78 -10.61 15.39 -11.56
CA CYS A 78 -11.58 15.03 -10.52
C CYS A 78 -11.88 16.15 -9.53
N HIS A 79 -11.17 17.29 -9.62
CA HIS A 79 -11.35 18.47 -8.75
C HIS A 79 -11.16 18.24 -7.25
N LEU A 80 -10.80 17.01 -6.84
CA LEU A 80 -10.38 16.69 -5.49
C LEU A 80 -9.07 17.39 -5.17
N GLU A 81 -8.96 17.82 -3.92
CA GLU A 81 -7.79 18.51 -3.39
C GLU A 81 -6.55 17.61 -3.46
N LEU A 82 -5.43 18.23 -3.82
CA LEU A 82 -4.12 17.61 -3.93
C LEU A 82 -3.21 18.13 -2.82
N PRO A 83 -2.48 17.26 -2.12
CA PRO A 83 -1.42 17.68 -1.22
C PRO A 83 -0.40 18.58 -1.95
N PRO A 84 -0.04 19.75 -1.40
CA PRO A 84 0.87 20.68 -2.06
C PRO A 84 2.22 20.06 -2.44
N ALA A 85 2.69 19.11 -1.62
CA ALA A 85 3.93 18.39 -1.83
C ALA A 85 3.98 17.62 -3.16
N LEU A 86 2.84 17.22 -3.75
CA LEU A 86 2.82 16.52 -5.06
C LEU A 86 3.33 17.38 -6.22
N VAL A 87 3.36 18.70 -6.07
CA VAL A 87 3.82 19.63 -7.10
C VAL A 87 5.35 19.78 -7.07
N GLU A 88 5.99 19.46 -5.94
CA GLU A 88 7.42 19.67 -5.70
C GLU A 88 8.19 18.34 -5.51
N ILE A 89 7.51 17.28 -5.10
CA ILE A 89 8.13 15.98 -4.77
C ILE A 89 7.65 14.92 -5.77
N PRO A 90 8.57 14.24 -6.50
CA PRO A 90 8.21 13.16 -7.41
C PRO A 90 7.48 12.03 -6.68
N GLN A 91 6.43 11.50 -7.30
CA GLN A 91 5.58 10.47 -6.72
C GLN A 91 5.98 9.05 -7.16
N SER A 92 5.96 8.12 -6.21
CA SER A 92 6.14 6.68 -6.44
C SER A 92 4.87 5.96 -6.01
N ILE A 93 4.12 5.42 -6.98
CA ILE A 93 2.89 4.68 -6.71
C ILE A 93 3.21 3.18 -6.56
N ILE A 94 2.78 2.57 -5.46
CA ILE A 94 2.87 1.11 -5.24
C ILE A 94 1.48 0.58 -4.91
N SER A 95 1.11 -0.52 -5.54
CA SER A 95 -0.19 -1.16 -5.38
C SER A 95 -0.06 -2.41 -4.50
N VAL A 96 -0.95 -2.56 -3.52
CA VAL A 96 -1.03 -3.76 -2.68
C VAL A 96 -2.25 -4.58 -3.09
N VAL A 97 -2.02 -5.82 -3.48
CA VAL A 97 -3.03 -6.75 -4.00
C VAL A 97 -2.89 -8.08 -3.28
N GLY A 98 -3.98 -8.84 -3.17
CA GLY A 98 -3.98 -10.15 -2.52
C GLY A 98 -5.40 -10.59 -2.20
N ALA A 99 -5.59 -11.88 -1.99
CA ALA A 99 -6.91 -12.45 -1.72
C ALA A 99 -7.57 -11.84 -0.45
N PRO A 100 -8.90 -11.97 -0.30
CA PRO A 100 -9.58 -11.59 0.94
C PRO A 100 -8.91 -12.21 2.17
N ALA A 101 -8.86 -11.46 3.26
CA ALA A 101 -8.31 -11.89 4.55
C ALA A 101 -6.84 -12.38 4.55
N CYS A 102 -6.04 -12.06 3.52
CA CYS A 102 -4.61 -12.42 3.49
C CYS A 102 -3.68 -11.51 4.33
N GLY A 103 -4.21 -10.41 4.90
CA GLY A 103 -3.46 -9.55 5.83
C GLY A 103 -2.87 -8.26 5.24
N LYS A 104 -3.38 -7.75 4.11
CA LYS A 104 -2.90 -6.51 3.45
C LYS A 104 -2.90 -5.29 4.37
N SER A 105 -4.04 -4.99 5.00
CA SER A 105 -4.17 -3.81 5.86
C SER A 105 -3.28 -3.91 7.11
N VAL A 106 -3.12 -5.13 7.66
CA VAL A 106 -2.18 -5.40 8.76
C VAL A 106 -0.73 -5.22 8.31
N MET A 107 -0.37 -5.69 7.11
CA MET A 107 0.95 -5.46 6.52
C MET A 107 1.25 -3.97 6.39
N LEU A 108 0.32 -3.19 5.85
CA LEU A 108 0.48 -1.76 5.66
C LEU A 108 0.64 -1.01 6.98
N ALA A 109 -0.23 -1.28 7.97
CA ALA A 109 -0.13 -0.69 9.30
C ALA A 109 1.20 -1.05 9.98
N ALA A 110 1.60 -2.33 9.95
CA ALA A 110 2.85 -2.77 10.55
C ALA A 110 4.07 -2.17 9.82
N SER A 111 4.05 -2.10 8.49
CA SER A 111 5.12 -1.50 7.67
C SER A 111 5.28 -0.02 7.98
N SER A 112 4.19 0.74 7.92
CA SER A 112 4.17 2.19 8.13
C SER A 112 4.57 2.55 9.55
N PHE A 113 4.06 1.84 10.56
CA PHE A 113 4.47 1.99 11.96
C PHE A 113 5.98 1.75 12.12
N SER A 114 6.49 0.67 11.53
CA SER A 114 7.90 0.31 11.64
C SER A 114 8.80 1.33 10.96
N LEU A 115 8.49 1.74 9.73
CA LEU A 115 9.28 2.74 9.00
C LEU A 115 9.29 4.10 9.70
N ARG A 116 8.17 4.51 10.32
CA ARG A 116 8.08 5.76 11.11
C ARG A 116 8.98 5.77 12.35
N SER A 117 9.42 4.62 12.84
CA SER A 117 10.35 4.57 13.97
C SER A 117 11.74 5.14 13.63
N GLY A 118 12.10 5.19 12.33
CA GLY A 118 13.43 5.61 11.87
C GLY A 118 14.55 4.60 12.16
N LEU A 119 14.22 3.44 12.75
CA LEU A 119 15.20 2.42 13.15
C LEU A 119 15.35 1.28 12.13
N VAL A 120 14.54 1.29 11.08
CA VAL A 120 14.33 0.14 10.19
C VAL A 120 15.21 0.19 8.95
N VAL A 121 15.33 1.38 8.34
CA VAL A 121 16.22 1.67 7.22
C VAL A 121 17.07 2.87 7.60
N GLU A 122 18.39 2.70 7.58
CA GLU A 122 19.32 3.75 7.97
C GLU A 122 19.19 4.99 7.06
N GLY A 123 19.05 6.15 7.70
CA GLY A 123 18.97 7.46 7.03
C GLY A 123 17.65 7.72 6.30
N LEU A 124 16.62 6.88 6.49
CA LEU A 124 15.29 7.09 5.92
C LEU A 124 14.42 7.89 6.90
N ASP A 125 14.03 9.09 6.50
CA ASP A 125 12.89 9.79 7.09
C ASP A 125 11.60 9.31 6.38
N PHE A 126 10.62 8.87 7.15
CA PHE A 126 9.33 8.41 6.66
C PHE A 126 8.22 9.16 7.41
N LEU A 127 7.55 10.08 6.72
CA LEU A 127 6.59 11.02 7.32
C LEU A 127 5.21 10.84 6.71
N ASP A 128 4.20 11.06 7.53
CA ASP A 128 2.81 11.13 7.08
C ASP A 128 2.61 12.41 6.25
N ALA A 129 2.19 12.27 4.99
CA ALA A 129 1.98 13.42 4.11
C ALA A 129 0.53 13.94 4.15
N ASP A 130 -0.43 13.11 4.60
CA ASP A 130 -1.83 13.49 4.71
C ASP A 130 -2.57 12.59 5.72
N THR A 131 -2.75 13.14 6.93
CA THR A 131 -3.41 12.42 8.03
C THR A 131 -4.86 12.03 7.75
N SER A 132 -5.55 12.73 6.85
CA SER A 132 -6.95 12.43 6.51
C SER A 132 -7.08 11.24 5.56
N LEU A 133 -6.07 11.07 4.69
CA LEU A 133 -5.99 9.97 3.74
C LEU A 133 -5.41 8.70 4.39
N ASN A 134 -4.60 8.86 5.43
CA ASN A 134 -3.99 7.76 6.18
C ASN A 134 -4.82 7.30 7.41
N ASP A 135 -6.09 7.75 7.53
CA ASP A 135 -6.95 7.56 8.70
C ASP A 135 -7.08 6.09 9.15
N LEU A 136 -7.35 5.19 8.21
CA LEU A 136 -7.52 3.76 8.49
C LEU A 136 -6.22 3.10 8.97
N THR A 137 -5.10 3.47 8.36
CA THR A 137 -3.78 2.99 8.77
C THR A 137 -3.46 3.46 10.17
N PHE A 138 -3.74 4.74 10.47
CA PHE A 138 -3.54 5.30 11.80
C PHE A 138 -4.42 4.65 12.88
N GLU A 139 -5.68 4.33 12.56
CA GLU A 139 -6.59 3.62 13.46
C GLU A 139 -6.08 2.22 13.79
N LEU A 140 -5.67 1.45 12.76
CA LEU A 140 -5.07 0.13 12.95
C LEU A 140 -3.78 0.21 13.75
N GLU A 141 -2.91 1.18 13.47
CA GLU A 141 -1.68 1.39 14.23
C GLU A 141 -1.95 1.75 15.69
N SER A 142 -2.93 2.62 15.93
CA SER A 142 -3.32 3.03 17.28
C SER A 142 -3.90 1.85 18.07
N SER A 143 -4.69 1.00 17.42
CA SER A 143 -5.26 -0.20 18.01
C SER A 143 -4.18 -1.26 18.33
N LEU A 144 -3.25 -1.51 17.41
CA LEU A 144 -2.30 -2.63 17.50
C LEU A 144 -0.97 -2.28 18.20
N PHE A 145 -0.44 -1.07 18.01
CA PHE A 145 0.91 -0.71 18.44
C PHE A 145 0.99 0.44 19.43
N ARG A 146 -0.06 1.27 19.53
CA ARG A 146 -0.10 2.45 20.42
C ARG A 146 -1.30 2.47 21.36
N SER A 147 -1.86 1.31 21.65
CA SER A 147 -3.04 1.19 22.51
C SER A 147 -2.76 1.72 23.91
N THR A 148 -3.71 2.48 24.46
CA THR A 148 -3.68 2.96 25.85
C THR A 148 -4.09 1.88 26.85
N THR A 149 -4.66 0.77 26.37
CA THR A 149 -5.00 -0.42 27.17
C THR A 149 -4.39 -1.67 26.52
N PRO A 150 -3.05 -1.78 26.50
CA PRO A 150 -2.36 -2.82 25.73
C PRO A 150 -2.55 -4.24 26.28
N GLU A 151 -3.06 -4.38 27.50
CA GLU A 151 -3.44 -5.64 28.15
C GLU A 151 -4.81 -6.17 27.71
N ARG A 152 -5.67 -5.30 27.17
CA ARG A 152 -7.03 -5.68 26.74
C ARG A 152 -6.99 -6.19 25.30
N PRO A 153 -7.58 -7.35 25.01
CA PRO A 153 -7.69 -7.83 23.63
C PRO A 153 -8.45 -6.81 22.77
N THR A 154 -7.89 -6.51 21.60
CA THR A 154 -8.53 -5.70 20.57
C THR A 154 -8.87 -6.59 19.38
N MET A 155 -10.00 -6.29 18.75
CA MET A 155 -10.44 -7.00 17.54
C MET A 155 -9.59 -6.57 16.36
N ILE A 156 -9.03 -7.55 15.65
CA ILE A 156 -8.40 -7.32 14.36
C ILE A 156 -9.54 -7.19 13.34
N ALA A 157 -9.87 -5.95 13.02
CA ALA A 157 -10.90 -5.64 12.04
C ALA A 157 -10.58 -6.36 10.72
N LYS A 158 -11.58 -7.07 10.19
CA LYS A 158 -11.48 -7.55 8.81
C LYS A 158 -11.49 -6.33 7.90
N THR A 159 -10.72 -6.43 6.82
CA THR A 159 -10.78 -5.49 5.71
C THR A 159 -12.13 -5.67 5.01
N ASP A 160 -13.20 -5.14 5.61
CA ASP A 160 -14.52 -5.21 5.03
C ASP A 160 -14.61 -4.21 3.87
N LEU A 161 -15.41 -4.55 2.84
CA LEU A 161 -15.83 -3.67 1.74
C LEU A 161 -16.56 -2.40 2.20
N SER A 162 -16.60 -2.13 3.51
CA SER A 162 -17.12 -0.90 4.10
C SER A 162 -16.48 0.30 3.43
N GLY A 163 -17.30 1.31 3.11
CA GLY A 163 -16.91 2.51 2.33
C GLY A 163 -15.85 3.42 2.99
N ARG A 164 -15.05 2.91 3.93
CA ARG A 164 -13.93 3.62 4.55
C ARG A 164 -12.64 3.49 3.74
N LEU A 165 -12.41 2.33 3.09
CA LEU A 165 -11.30 2.14 2.15
C LEU A 165 -11.51 2.86 0.84
N TYR A 166 -12.75 3.12 0.49
CA TYR A 166 -13.14 3.74 -0.76
C TYR A 166 -13.62 5.16 -0.50
N ARG A 167 -13.44 6.03 -1.48
CA ARG A 167 -14.01 7.36 -1.49
C ARG A 167 -14.92 7.46 -2.68
N SER A 168 -16.15 7.87 -2.42
CA SER A 168 -17.08 8.26 -3.47
C SER A 168 -16.92 9.74 -3.78
N PHE A 169 -16.85 10.07 -5.07
CA PHE A 169 -16.82 11.46 -5.53
C PHE A 169 -17.45 11.57 -6.91
N ARG A 170 -17.97 12.76 -7.22
CA ARG A 170 -18.45 13.06 -8.57
C ARG A 170 -17.24 13.34 -9.48
N SER A 171 -17.29 12.78 -10.67
CA SER A 171 -16.35 13.00 -11.77
C SER A 171 -17.14 13.46 -13.01
N GLU A 172 -16.45 13.97 -14.02
CA GLU A 172 -17.03 14.25 -15.34
C GLU A 172 -17.73 13.00 -15.92
N ASP A 173 -17.20 11.80 -15.62
CA ASP A 173 -17.69 10.51 -16.11
C ASP A 173 -18.83 9.90 -15.25
N GLY A 174 -19.30 10.61 -14.22
CA GLY A 174 -20.34 10.15 -13.30
C GLY A 174 -19.90 10.06 -11.84
N PHE A 175 -20.62 9.28 -11.02
CA PHE A 175 -20.24 9.03 -9.63
C PHE A 175 -19.25 7.88 -9.55
N TRP A 176 -18.05 8.16 -9.05
CA TRP A 176 -17.00 7.16 -8.91
C TRP A 176 -16.85 6.71 -7.47
N SER A 177 -16.49 5.44 -7.30
CA SER A 177 -15.94 4.89 -6.05
C SER A 177 -14.51 4.39 -6.32
N ALA A 178 -13.52 5.00 -5.68
CA ALA A 178 -12.10 4.68 -5.86
C ALA A 178 -11.41 4.41 -4.51
N PRO A 179 -10.36 3.59 -4.45
CA PRO A 179 -9.61 3.37 -3.22
C PRO A 179 -9.00 4.69 -2.73
N LYS A 180 -9.05 4.90 -1.42
CA LYS A 180 -8.34 6.00 -0.78
C LYS A 180 -6.83 5.76 -0.88
N PRO A 181 -6.06 6.70 -1.44
CA PRO A 181 -4.61 6.61 -1.43
C PRO A 181 -4.09 6.80 -0.01
N GLN A 182 -3.00 6.13 0.35
CA GLN A 182 -2.20 6.45 1.54
C GLN A 182 -0.93 7.16 1.10
N LEU A 183 -0.63 8.32 1.71
CA LEU A 183 0.44 9.20 1.25
C LEU A 183 1.52 9.38 2.32
N PHE A 184 2.76 9.12 1.95
CA PHE A 184 3.91 9.28 2.81
C PHE A 184 5.03 10.04 2.11
N GLU A 185 5.64 10.99 2.80
CA GLU A 185 6.88 11.59 2.33
C GLU A 185 8.06 10.76 2.81
N MET A 186 8.89 10.33 1.86
CA MET A 186 10.14 9.64 2.13
C MET A 186 11.29 10.57 1.78
N LYS A 187 12.25 10.70 2.69
CA LYS A 187 13.52 11.34 2.41
C LYS A 187 14.65 10.42 2.80
N ARG A 188 15.63 10.26 1.91
CA ARG A 188 16.86 9.53 2.19
C ARG A 188 18.01 10.18 1.44
N ALA A 189 19.08 10.52 2.16
CA ALA A 189 20.12 11.42 1.65
C ALA A 189 19.48 12.71 1.07
N GLU A 190 19.86 13.11 -0.14
CA GLU A 190 19.32 14.29 -0.83
C GLU A 190 18.05 14.00 -1.66
N GLN A 191 17.54 12.76 -1.63
CA GLN A 191 16.39 12.35 -2.44
C GLN A 191 15.10 12.40 -1.63
N ARG A 192 14.06 13.01 -2.21
CA ARG A 192 12.68 13.01 -1.67
C ARG A 192 11.74 12.30 -2.63
N ARG A 193 10.78 11.56 -2.07
CA ARG A 193 9.70 10.89 -2.82
C ARG A 193 8.38 10.96 -2.07
N MET A 194 7.30 11.17 -2.81
CA MET A 194 5.95 11.00 -2.32
C MET A 194 5.50 9.57 -2.60
N LEU A 195 5.55 8.70 -1.59
CA LEU A 195 5.02 7.36 -1.70
C LEU A 195 3.49 7.40 -1.65
N CYS A 196 2.86 6.76 -2.62
CA CYS A 196 1.41 6.59 -2.68
C CYS A 196 1.07 5.10 -2.71
N LEU A 197 0.42 4.61 -1.65
CA LEU A 197 0.02 3.22 -1.49
C LEU A 197 -1.48 3.07 -1.69
N TYR A 198 -1.89 2.00 -2.37
CA TYR A 198 -3.30 1.60 -2.46
C TYR A 198 -3.50 0.23 -1.84
N ASP A 199 -4.40 0.16 -0.86
CA ASP A 199 -4.95 -1.09 -0.33
C ASP A 199 -6.30 -1.34 -0.99
N ASN A 200 -6.41 -2.43 -1.75
CA ASN A 200 -7.68 -2.85 -2.32
C ASN A 200 -8.20 -4.07 -1.60
N ALA A 201 -9.51 -4.12 -1.33
CA ALA A 201 -10.13 -5.36 -0.89
C ALA A 201 -9.90 -6.46 -1.95
N GLY A 202 -9.58 -7.68 -1.48
CA GLY A 202 -9.21 -8.79 -2.37
C GLY A 202 -10.38 -9.23 -3.27
N GLU A 203 -11.58 -8.95 -2.81
CA GLU A 203 -12.87 -9.13 -3.45
C GLU A 203 -12.97 -8.43 -4.80
N HIS A 204 -12.25 -7.33 -5.02
CA HIS A 204 -12.28 -6.60 -6.29
C HIS A 204 -11.51 -7.29 -7.42
N PHE A 205 -10.69 -8.28 -7.08
CA PHE A 205 -9.88 -9.05 -8.03
C PHE A 205 -10.49 -10.42 -8.35
N LEU A 206 -11.69 -10.70 -7.82
CA LEU A 206 -12.46 -11.88 -8.22
C LEU A 206 -13.04 -11.68 -9.63
N PRO A 207 -13.12 -12.74 -10.46
CA PRO A 207 -13.65 -12.64 -11.82
C PRO A 207 -15.05 -12.01 -11.88
N GLY A 208 -15.31 -11.20 -12.91
CA GLY A 208 -16.62 -10.59 -13.17
C GLY A 208 -16.96 -9.33 -12.37
N ARG A 209 -16.06 -8.82 -11.52
CA ARG A 209 -16.25 -7.59 -10.74
C ARG A 209 -15.55 -6.37 -11.35
N GLU A 210 -15.88 -6.06 -12.60
CA GLU A 210 -15.49 -4.79 -13.22
C GLU A 210 -16.72 -3.93 -13.46
N ASN A 211 -16.76 -2.77 -12.81
CA ASN A 211 -17.72 -1.71 -13.09
C ASN A 211 -16.93 -0.46 -13.51
N PRO A 212 -17.14 0.09 -14.72
CA PRO A 212 -16.48 1.32 -15.15
C PRO A 212 -16.67 2.52 -14.20
N GLN A 213 -17.77 2.52 -13.43
CA GLN A 213 -18.10 3.51 -12.41
C GLN A 213 -17.45 3.21 -11.03
N GLU A 214 -16.81 2.05 -10.87
CA GLU A 214 -15.99 1.69 -9.71
C GLU A 214 -14.57 1.39 -10.19
N PRO A 215 -13.79 2.42 -10.56
CA PRO A 215 -12.44 2.25 -11.11
C PRO A 215 -11.41 1.82 -10.05
N VAL A 216 -11.78 0.90 -9.16
CA VAL A 216 -11.05 0.52 -7.95
C VAL A 216 -9.65 -0.02 -8.21
N THR A 217 -9.37 -0.49 -9.42
CA THR A 217 -8.06 -1.04 -9.82
C THR A 217 -7.30 -0.20 -10.84
N ARG A 218 -7.76 1.00 -11.20
CA ARG A 218 -7.06 1.82 -12.20
C ARG A 218 -5.67 2.27 -11.75
N HIS A 219 -5.42 2.37 -10.45
CA HIS A 219 -4.08 2.65 -9.89
C HIS A 219 -3.00 1.65 -10.35
N LEU A 220 -3.37 0.40 -10.68
CA LEU A 220 -2.44 -0.61 -11.22
C LEU A 220 -1.78 -0.13 -12.53
N GLY A 221 -2.52 0.66 -13.31
CA GLY A 221 -2.04 1.26 -14.56
C GLY A 221 -0.89 2.23 -14.37
N VAL A 222 -0.71 2.80 -13.18
CA VAL A 222 0.35 3.79 -12.89
C VAL A 222 1.36 3.31 -11.83
N SER A 223 1.22 2.08 -11.33
CA SER A 223 2.08 1.50 -10.30
C SER A 223 3.53 1.27 -10.77
N ARG A 224 4.52 1.57 -9.92
CA ARG A 224 5.95 1.30 -10.18
C ARG A 224 6.42 -0.06 -9.66
N ALA A 225 5.69 -0.64 -8.72
CA ALA A 225 5.86 -1.99 -8.21
C ALA A 225 4.50 -2.57 -7.77
N LEU A 226 4.40 -3.88 -7.67
CA LEU A 226 3.22 -4.58 -7.14
C LEU A 226 3.62 -5.43 -5.95
N ILE A 227 3.01 -5.18 -4.80
CA ILE A 227 3.10 -6.08 -3.65
C ILE A 227 1.89 -7.02 -3.71
N PHE A 228 2.14 -8.30 -3.94
CA PHE A 228 1.11 -9.33 -3.92
C PHE A 228 1.20 -10.10 -2.59
N VAL A 229 0.27 -9.82 -1.68
CA VAL A 229 0.19 -10.44 -0.36
C VAL A 229 -0.45 -11.81 -0.47
N VAL A 230 0.35 -12.82 -0.12
CA VAL A 230 0.01 -14.23 -0.13
C VAL A 230 -0.19 -14.69 1.31
N ASP A 231 -1.28 -15.39 1.60
CA ASP A 231 -1.44 -16.10 2.87
C ASP A 231 -1.36 -17.61 2.61
N PRO A 232 -0.18 -18.25 2.80
CA PRO A 232 -0.05 -19.68 2.57
C PRO A 232 -1.01 -20.51 3.42
N THR A 233 -1.45 -20.00 4.57
CA THR A 233 -2.36 -20.73 5.45
C THR A 233 -3.76 -20.89 4.87
N GLN A 234 -4.10 -20.20 3.77
CA GLN A 234 -5.35 -20.37 3.03
C GLN A 234 -5.32 -21.54 2.03
N ASP A 235 -4.15 -22.13 1.74
CA ASP A 235 -4.03 -23.31 0.87
C ASP A 235 -4.24 -24.59 1.67
N HIS A 236 -5.05 -25.52 1.15
CA HIS A 236 -5.38 -26.76 1.82
C HIS A 236 -4.14 -27.61 2.15
N ARG A 237 -3.11 -27.60 1.29
CA ARG A 237 -1.87 -28.37 1.49
C ARG A 237 -1.08 -27.88 2.70
N VAL A 238 -1.10 -26.57 2.97
CA VAL A 238 -0.51 -25.98 4.18
C VAL A 238 -1.36 -26.32 5.40
N VAL A 239 -2.68 -26.23 5.26
CA VAL A 239 -3.62 -26.58 6.33
C VAL A 239 -3.45 -28.02 6.82
N GLU A 240 -3.29 -28.98 5.90
CA GLU A 240 -3.03 -30.38 6.24
C GLU A 240 -1.71 -30.54 7.01
N ARG A 241 -0.63 -29.91 6.53
CA ARG A 241 0.69 -29.96 7.21
C ARG A 241 0.69 -29.33 8.61
N LEU A 242 -0.23 -28.41 8.87
CA LEU A 242 -0.40 -27.73 10.16
C LEU A 242 -1.43 -28.41 11.08
N GLY A 243 -1.85 -29.65 10.77
CA GLY A 243 -2.75 -30.42 11.62
C GLY A 243 -4.23 -30.07 11.45
N GLY A 244 -4.61 -29.58 10.27
CA GLY A 244 -6.00 -29.40 9.87
C GLY A 244 -6.59 -28.00 10.10
N ARG A 245 -7.81 -27.80 9.59
CA ARG A 245 -8.46 -26.48 9.51
C ARG A 245 -8.71 -25.85 10.87
N GLU A 246 -9.07 -26.65 11.88
CA GLU A 246 -9.31 -26.15 13.23
C GLU A 246 -8.04 -25.61 13.88
N SER A 247 -6.92 -26.34 13.74
CA SER A 247 -5.60 -25.95 14.24
C SER A 247 -5.14 -24.63 13.62
N VAL A 248 -5.22 -24.51 12.30
CA VAL A 248 -4.86 -23.26 11.60
C VAL A 248 -5.80 -22.11 11.94
N ALA A 249 -7.10 -22.38 12.04
CA ALA A 249 -8.10 -21.38 12.37
C ALA A 249 -7.99 -20.85 13.80
N ALA A 250 -7.51 -21.68 14.74
CA ALA A 250 -7.19 -21.27 16.11
C ALA A 250 -6.00 -20.30 16.16
N LEU A 251 -5.10 -20.38 15.18
CA LEU A 251 -3.94 -19.49 15.01
C LEU A 251 -4.26 -18.24 14.15
N GLY A 252 -5.53 -18.02 13.77
CA GLY A 252 -5.91 -16.92 12.90
C GLY A 252 -5.51 -17.08 11.41
N GLY A 253 -5.09 -18.28 11.01
CA GLY A 253 -4.86 -18.67 9.62
C GLY A 253 -6.12 -19.16 8.90
N GLY A 254 -5.97 -19.64 7.66
CA GLY A 254 -7.02 -20.38 6.95
C GLY A 254 -8.06 -19.53 6.22
N GLY A 255 -8.24 -18.28 6.62
CA GLY A 255 -9.30 -17.42 6.08
C GLY A 255 -10.70 -18.01 6.31
N THR A 256 -11.71 -17.48 5.61
CA THR A 256 -13.09 -17.99 5.67
C THR A 256 -13.35 -19.11 4.66
N ALA A 257 -12.60 -19.14 3.56
CA ALA A 257 -12.68 -20.15 2.51
C ALA A 257 -11.33 -20.27 1.80
N GLU A 258 -11.08 -21.42 1.17
CA GLU A 258 -9.94 -21.61 0.27
C GLU A 258 -10.08 -20.63 -0.92
N GLN A 259 -9.01 -19.90 -1.21
CA GLN A 259 -8.96 -18.92 -2.29
C GLN A 259 -7.84 -19.29 -3.26
N ARG A 260 -8.16 -19.31 -4.55
CA ARG A 260 -7.18 -19.48 -5.63
C ARG A 260 -6.40 -18.18 -5.82
N GLN A 261 -5.36 -18.01 -4.99
CA GLN A 261 -4.53 -16.79 -4.97
C GLN A 261 -3.78 -16.58 -6.29
N ASP A 262 -3.47 -17.65 -7.03
CA ASP A 262 -2.92 -17.59 -8.38
C ASP A 262 -3.85 -16.86 -9.36
N LEU A 263 -5.17 -17.10 -9.29
CA LEU A 263 -6.15 -16.42 -10.14
C LEU A 263 -6.25 -14.92 -9.84
N VAL A 264 -6.12 -14.53 -8.55
CA VAL A 264 -6.08 -13.12 -8.14
C VAL A 264 -4.87 -12.41 -8.75
N LEU A 265 -3.70 -13.07 -8.75
CA LEU A 265 -2.48 -12.53 -9.36
C LEU A 265 -2.62 -12.42 -10.90
N ILE A 266 -3.18 -13.44 -11.56
CA ILE A 266 -3.46 -13.41 -13.00
C ILE A 266 -4.39 -12.25 -13.35
N GLU A 267 -5.47 -12.06 -12.59
CA GLU A 267 -6.42 -10.98 -12.84
C GLU A 267 -5.78 -9.60 -12.65
N ALA A 268 -4.97 -9.42 -11.59
CA ALA A 268 -4.22 -8.19 -11.39
C ALA A 268 -3.27 -7.89 -12.56
N ALA A 269 -2.53 -8.90 -13.05
CA ALA A 269 -1.66 -8.75 -14.20
C ALA A 269 -2.43 -8.43 -15.50
N ASN A 270 -3.55 -9.08 -15.73
CA ASN A 270 -4.39 -8.81 -16.89
C ASN A 270 -4.97 -7.38 -16.86
N ARG A 271 -5.34 -6.87 -15.68
CA ARG A 271 -5.75 -5.47 -15.50
C ARG A 271 -4.63 -4.50 -15.83
N VAL A 272 -3.42 -4.76 -15.38
CA VAL A 272 -2.25 -3.94 -15.73
C VAL A 272 -2.06 -3.90 -17.23
N ARG A 273 -2.13 -5.06 -17.91
CA ARG A 273 -2.02 -5.13 -19.37
C ARG A 273 -3.09 -4.31 -20.06
N ARG A 274 -4.37 -4.45 -19.67
CA ARG A 274 -5.47 -3.66 -20.22
C ARG A 274 -5.26 -2.16 -20.02
N LEU A 275 -4.93 -1.73 -18.79
CA LEU A 275 -4.78 -0.32 -18.43
C LEU A 275 -3.56 0.34 -19.09
N ARG A 276 -2.53 -0.43 -19.42
CA ARG A 276 -1.31 0.04 -20.10
C ARG A 276 -1.28 -0.29 -21.59
N ALA A 277 -2.39 -0.80 -22.14
CA ALA A 277 -2.49 -1.23 -23.54
C ALA A 277 -1.36 -2.21 -23.98
N LEU A 278 -0.97 -3.12 -23.07
CA LEU A 278 0.03 -4.15 -23.33
C LEU A 278 -0.61 -5.39 -23.96
N SER A 279 0.16 -6.08 -24.81
CA SER A 279 -0.21 -7.37 -25.35
C SER A 279 -0.18 -8.48 -24.28
N THR A 280 -0.80 -9.62 -24.57
CA THR A 280 -0.77 -10.79 -23.66
C THR A 280 0.64 -11.35 -23.46
N SER A 281 1.52 -11.20 -24.45
CA SER A 281 2.93 -11.64 -24.40
C SER A 281 3.86 -10.63 -23.75
N ASP A 282 3.41 -9.38 -23.57
CA ASP A 282 4.25 -8.35 -22.97
C ASP A 282 4.52 -8.65 -21.49
N ARG A 283 5.76 -8.38 -21.09
CA ARG A 283 6.15 -8.40 -19.68
C ARG A 283 5.48 -7.23 -18.96
N LEU A 284 5.18 -7.45 -17.68
CA LEU A 284 4.71 -6.36 -16.83
C LEU A 284 5.84 -5.32 -16.70
N PRO A 285 5.51 -4.02 -16.70
CA PRO A 285 6.48 -2.92 -16.69
C PRO A 285 7.02 -2.60 -15.29
N PHE A 286 6.86 -3.51 -14.34
CA PHE A 286 7.28 -3.38 -12.96
C PHE A 286 7.55 -4.76 -12.36
N ARG A 287 8.20 -4.78 -11.19
CA ARG A 287 8.43 -6.01 -10.42
C ARG A 287 7.26 -6.40 -9.54
N ILE A 288 7.15 -7.70 -9.32
CA ILE A 288 6.23 -8.30 -8.35
C ILE A 288 7.02 -8.69 -7.09
N VAL A 289 6.52 -8.25 -5.94
CA VAL A 289 6.96 -8.73 -4.63
C VAL A 289 5.86 -9.63 -4.06
N LEU A 290 6.11 -10.93 -3.99
CA LEU A 290 5.28 -11.87 -3.24
C LEU A 290 5.55 -11.70 -1.75
N ALA A 291 4.62 -11.07 -1.04
CA ALA A 291 4.69 -10.88 0.40
C ALA A 291 3.97 -12.02 1.12
N LEU A 292 4.70 -13.01 1.62
CA LEU A 292 4.12 -14.18 2.28
C LEU A 292 3.81 -13.83 3.75
N ALA A 293 2.54 -13.57 4.02
CA ALA A 293 2.01 -13.17 5.31
C ALA A 293 1.95 -14.34 6.30
N LYS A 294 1.79 -13.99 7.58
CA LYS A 294 1.58 -14.94 8.70
C LYS A 294 2.68 -16.01 8.80
N ALA A 295 3.91 -15.62 8.49
CA ALA A 295 5.06 -16.53 8.53
C ALA A 295 5.33 -17.11 9.92
N ASP A 296 4.83 -16.48 10.99
CA ASP A 296 4.81 -17.03 12.35
C ASP A 296 4.04 -18.36 12.46
N ILE A 297 3.09 -18.64 11.55
CA ILE A 297 2.30 -19.87 11.54
C ILE A 297 2.99 -20.99 10.74
N TRP A 298 3.57 -20.68 9.58
CA TRP A 298 4.00 -21.69 8.60
C TRP A 298 5.52 -21.77 8.38
N ALA A 299 6.33 -20.81 8.84
CA ALA A 299 7.78 -20.82 8.57
C ALA A 299 8.49 -22.08 9.09
N ALA A 300 8.04 -22.62 10.23
CA ALA A 300 8.60 -23.81 10.84
C ALA A 300 8.44 -25.08 9.98
N ILE A 301 7.40 -25.15 9.15
CA ILE A 301 7.16 -26.29 8.24
C ILE A 301 7.71 -26.04 6.82
N ALA A 302 8.26 -24.85 6.55
CA ALA A 302 8.78 -24.48 5.24
C ALA A 302 10.24 -24.90 5.07
N SER A 303 11.13 -24.46 5.96
CA SER A 303 12.50 -24.96 6.04
C SER A 303 13.17 -24.55 7.36
N PRO A 304 14.18 -25.31 7.84
CA PRO A 304 14.97 -24.91 9.00
C PRO A 304 15.63 -23.55 8.81
N GLU A 305 16.16 -23.24 7.62
CA GLU A 305 16.85 -21.97 7.36
C GLU A 305 15.88 -20.78 7.46
N LEU A 306 14.68 -20.91 6.89
CA LEU A 306 13.67 -19.86 6.99
C LEU A 306 13.20 -19.71 8.44
N SER A 307 12.93 -20.81 9.12
CA SER A 307 12.54 -20.80 10.53
C SER A 307 13.62 -20.16 11.41
N GLU A 308 14.89 -20.47 11.20
CA GLU A 308 16.00 -19.86 11.94
C GLU A 308 16.12 -18.37 11.68
N CYS A 309 16.06 -17.92 10.43
CA CYS A 309 16.06 -16.50 10.08
C CYS A 309 14.89 -15.75 10.76
N PHE A 310 13.70 -16.37 10.76
CA PHE A 310 12.49 -15.75 11.26
C PHE A 310 12.41 -15.76 12.80
N VAL A 311 12.80 -16.86 13.46
CA VAL A 311 12.84 -17.00 14.93
C VAL A 311 13.99 -16.22 15.58
N ARG A 312 15.17 -16.16 14.94
CA ARG A 312 16.25 -15.26 15.41
C ARG A 312 15.84 -13.80 15.33
N SER A 313 15.03 -13.45 14.33
CA SER A 313 14.47 -12.09 14.23
C SER A 313 13.45 -11.81 15.33
N SER A 314 12.58 -12.76 15.70
CA SER A 314 11.55 -12.56 16.75
C SER A 314 12.10 -12.43 18.18
N THR A 315 13.26 -13.04 18.46
CA THR A 315 13.91 -13.01 19.79
C THR A 315 14.85 -11.81 20.00
N SER A 316 15.21 -11.11 18.93
CA SER A 316 16.01 -9.87 19.01
C SER A 316 15.15 -8.68 19.48
N ARG A 317 15.74 -7.78 20.30
CA ARG A 317 15.15 -6.45 20.58
C ARG A 317 14.94 -5.60 19.31
N THR A 318 15.49 -6.03 18.17
CA THR A 318 15.39 -5.37 16.85
C THR A 318 14.65 -6.23 15.82
N SER A 319 13.60 -6.98 16.20
CA SER A 319 12.71 -7.71 15.25
C SER A 319 12.08 -6.83 14.16
N ILE A 320 12.15 -5.51 14.34
CA ILE A 320 11.67 -4.44 13.47
C ILE A 320 12.72 -4.08 12.38
N ALA A 321 14.00 -4.41 12.57
CA ALA A 321 15.06 -4.05 11.62
C ALA A 321 14.90 -4.75 10.27
N MET A 322 15.32 -4.07 9.19
CA MET A 322 15.35 -4.68 7.86
C MET A 322 16.37 -5.81 7.80
N PRO A 323 16.00 -6.98 7.23
CA PRO A 323 16.99 -8.00 6.87
C PRO A 323 17.94 -7.47 5.80
N ASP A 324 19.21 -7.87 5.89
CA ASP A 324 20.19 -7.56 4.85
C ASP A 324 19.89 -8.32 3.54
N GLY A 325 20.64 -7.98 2.48
CA GLY A 325 20.45 -8.60 1.16
C GLY A 325 20.68 -10.11 1.15
N ALA A 326 21.56 -10.65 1.99
CA ALA A 326 21.85 -12.08 2.05
C ALA A 326 20.70 -12.85 2.72
N ALA A 327 20.20 -12.33 3.85
CA ALA A 327 19.03 -12.87 4.53
C ALA A 327 17.79 -12.83 3.62
N LEU A 328 17.58 -11.73 2.88
CA LEU A 328 16.51 -11.62 1.90
C LEU A 328 16.64 -12.63 0.74
N ALA A 329 17.86 -12.90 0.28
CA ALA A 329 18.11 -13.89 -0.78
C ALA A 329 17.81 -15.33 -0.28
N THR A 330 18.27 -15.68 0.92
CA THR A 330 17.97 -16.97 1.56
C THR A 330 16.47 -17.14 1.80
N ALA A 331 15.80 -16.09 2.28
CA ALA A 331 14.36 -16.08 2.49
C ALA A 331 13.60 -16.28 1.17
N HIS A 332 14.00 -15.60 0.09
CA HIS A 332 13.41 -15.78 -1.23
C HIS A 332 13.53 -17.22 -1.74
N GLN A 333 14.72 -17.81 -1.65
CA GLN A 333 14.95 -19.20 -2.08
C GLN A 333 14.10 -20.19 -1.26
N SER A 334 14.04 -20.00 0.05
CA SER A 334 13.26 -20.85 0.96
C SER A 334 11.76 -20.71 0.71
N CYS A 335 11.26 -19.49 0.50
CA CYS A 335 9.87 -19.24 0.11
C CYS A 335 9.55 -19.88 -1.24
N CYS A 336 10.42 -19.77 -2.24
CA CYS A 336 10.23 -20.42 -3.54
C CYS A 336 10.18 -21.95 -3.44
N ARG A 337 11.04 -22.56 -2.62
CA ARG A 337 11.01 -24.01 -2.37
C ARG A 337 9.70 -24.42 -1.71
N PHE A 338 9.30 -23.69 -0.67
CA PHE A 338 8.04 -23.94 0.02
C PHE A 338 6.84 -23.81 -0.92
N LEU A 339 6.74 -22.70 -1.67
CA LEU A 339 5.65 -22.50 -2.64
C LEU A 339 5.65 -23.57 -3.75
N LEU A 340 6.80 -24.10 -4.15
CA LEU A 340 6.83 -25.19 -5.14
C LEU A 340 6.11 -26.45 -4.61
N GLU A 341 6.19 -26.71 -3.32
CA GLU A 341 5.55 -27.87 -2.70
C GLU A 341 4.08 -27.65 -2.39
N VAL A 342 3.72 -26.45 -1.92
CA VAL A 342 2.38 -26.18 -1.38
C VAL A 342 1.50 -25.29 -2.25
N MET A 343 2.06 -24.52 -3.18
CA MET A 343 1.33 -23.62 -4.07
C MET A 343 2.01 -23.49 -5.46
N PRO A 344 2.33 -24.62 -6.15
CA PRO A 344 3.09 -24.61 -7.40
C PRO A 344 2.43 -23.77 -8.50
N GLU A 345 1.10 -23.69 -8.51
CA GLU A 345 0.34 -22.90 -9.49
C GLU A 345 0.62 -21.39 -9.34
N LEU A 346 0.69 -20.91 -8.09
CA LEU A 346 1.00 -19.52 -7.79
C LEU A 346 2.46 -19.20 -8.13
N LEU A 347 3.39 -20.09 -7.78
CA LEU A 347 4.82 -19.92 -8.08
C LEU A 347 5.07 -19.89 -9.60
N ALA A 348 4.45 -20.82 -10.35
CA ALA A 348 4.54 -20.86 -11.80
C ALA A 348 3.99 -19.57 -12.43
N THR A 349 2.84 -19.10 -11.94
CA THR A 349 2.22 -17.84 -12.37
C THR A 349 3.15 -16.65 -12.13
N ALA A 350 3.70 -16.52 -10.91
CA ALA A 350 4.61 -15.42 -10.57
C ALA A 350 5.86 -15.42 -11.48
N ARG A 351 6.48 -16.59 -11.69
CA ARG A 351 7.63 -16.76 -12.60
C ARG A 351 7.31 -16.39 -14.05
N ALA A 352 6.13 -16.73 -14.53
CA ALA A 352 5.70 -16.42 -15.89
C ALA A 352 5.46 -14.92 -16.08
N LEU A 353 4.88 -14.24 -15.08
CA LEU A 353 4.58 -12.81 -15.14
C LEU A 353 5.81 -11.93 -14.92
N ASP A 354 6.69 -12.30 -13.99
CA ASP A 354 7.93 -11.61 -13.67
C ASP A 354 9.01 -12.63 -13.26
N PRO A 355 9.92 -13.03 -14.17
CA PRO A 355 10.97 -13.99 -13.84
C PRO A 355 11.94 -13.56 -12.74
N GLN A 356 11.95 -12.27 -12.37
CA GLN A 356 12.80 -11.72 -11.32
C GLN A 356 11.98 -11.23 -10.11
N PHE A 357 10.77 -11.77 -9.93
CA PHE A 357 9.96 -11.49 -8.75
C PHE A 357 10.73 -11.80 -7.45
N ARG A 358 10.41 -11.09 -6.38
CA ARG A 358 10.98 -11.35 -5.05
C ARG A 358 9.92 -11.97 -4.15
N ALA A 359 10.33 -12.89 -3.29
CA ALA A 359 9.46 -13.51 -2.29
C ALA A 359 10.00 -13.14 -0.91
N VAL A 360 9.15 -12.54 -0.08
CA VAL A 360 9.54 -12.02 1.22
C VAL A 360 8.52 -12.48 2.26
N PRO A 361 8.93 -13.28 3.26
CA PRO A 361 8.07 -13.65 4.37
C PRO A 361 7.96 -12.49 5.36
N PHE A 362 6.80 -12.33 5.98
CA PHE A 362 6.60 -11.38 7.07
C PHE A 362 5.51 -11.83 8.03
N SER A 363 5.52 -11.28 9.23
CA SER A 363 4.42 -11.38 10.19
C SER A 363 4.12 -10.00 10.75
N GLY A 364 2.97 -9.45 10.36
CA GLY A 364 2.55 -8.12 10.81
C GLY A 364 2.17 -8.05 12.28
N LEU A 365 1.78 -9.18 12.89
CA LEU A 365 1.48 -9.28 14.32
C LEU A 365 2.64 -9.90 15.10
N GLY A 366 3.48 -10.71 14.45
CA GLY A 366 4.56 -11.45 15.10
C GLY A 366 4.15 -12.73 15.81
N MET A 367 2.86 -12.89 16.05
CA MET A 367 2.30 -14.05 16.70
C MET A 367 0.85 -14.30 16.29
N PRO A 368 0.36 -15.54 16.45
CA PRO A 368 -1.01 -15.90 16.16
C PRO A 368 -2.01 -15.15 17.08
N PRO A 369 -3.05 -14.50 16.54
CA PRO A 369 -4.13 -13.96 17.36
C PRO A 369 -5.02 -15.09 17.90
N SER A 370 -5.71 -14.81 19.00
CA SER A 370 -6.72 -15.70 19.58
C SER A 370 -8.09 -15.46 18.98
N ARG A 371 -9.01 -16.42 19.07
CA ARG A 371 -10.42 -16.18 18.75
C ARG A 371 -11.12 -15.55 19.95
N GLY A 372 -11.87 -14.48 19.69
CA GLY A 372 -12.64 -13.80 20.73
C GLY A 372 -13.72 -14.70 21.36
N ALA A 373 -14.00 -14.47 22.64
CA ALA A 373 -15.01 -15.23 23.38
C ALA A 373 -16.45 -14.89 22.93
N VAL A 374 -16.66 -13.71 22.36
CA VAL A 374 -17.97 -13.18 21.95
C VAL A 374 -17.88 -12.68 20.51
N GLY A 375 -18.06 -13.58 19.56
CA GLY A 375 -18.02 -13.30 18.12
C GLY A 375 -16.90 -14.06 17.39
N HIS A 376 -17.12 -14.39 16.11
CA HIS A 376 -16.15 -15.12 15.27
C HIS A 376 -14.93 -14.26 14.84
N GLY A 377 -14.56 -13.27 15.65
CA GLY A 377 -13.47 -12.33 15.39
C GLY A 377 -12.11 -12.84 15.87
N LEU A 378 -11.05 -12.34 15.25
CA LEU A 378 -9.68 -12.50 15.75
C LEU A 378 -9.37 -11.37 16.71
N GLU A 379 -8.84 -11.71 17.87
CA GLU A 379 -8.45 -10.78 18.93
C GLU A 379 -6.98 -10.98 19.29
N ILE A 380 -6.28 -9.87 19.52
CA ILE A 380 -4.90 -9.88 20.01
C ILE A 380 -4.75 -8.80 21.07
N ARG A 381 -3.92 -9.05 22.09
CA ARG A 381 -3.53 -8.01 23.04
C ARG A 381 -2.42 -7.18 22.42
N PRO A 382 -2.57 -5.85 22.33
CA PRO A 382 -1.53 -5.00 21.73
C PRO A 382 -0.14 -5.17 22.36
N GLN A 383 -0.05 -5.43 23.68
CA GLN A 383 1.23 -5.67 24.35
C GLN A 383 2.00 -6.90 23.83
N ASP A 384 1.29 -7.87 23.25
CA ASP A 384 1.85 -9.14 22.78
C ASP A 384 2.31 -9.03 21.32
N VAL A 385 1.89 -7.98 20.59
CA VAL A 385 2.25 -7.75 19.19
C VAL A 385 3.76 -7.52 19.04
N ARG A 386 4.43 -8.36 18.23
CA ARG A 386 5.89 -8.35 18.01
C ARG A 386 6.24 -8.57 16.53
N PRO A 387 5.95 -7.62 15.64
CA PRO A 387 6.06 -7.84 14.21
C PRO A 387 7.46 -8.32 13.79
N ILE A 388 7.50 -9.16 12.76
CA ILE A 388 8.73 -9.75 12.21
C ILE A 388 8.82 -9.38 10.74
N TRP A 389 9.87 -8.64 10.40
CA TRP A 389 10.11 -8.06 9.07
C TRP A 389 8.90 -7.31 8.48
N PRO A 390 8.17 -6.52 9.30
CA PRO A 390 6.92 -5.90 8.85
C PRO A 390 7.11 -4.99 7.64
N ALA A 391 8.23 -4.25 7.57
CA ALA A 391 8.54 -3.32 6.48
C ALA A 391 9.19 -3.99 5.25
N ALA A 392 9.63 -5.24 5.35
CA ALA A 392 10.43 -5.87 4.29
C ALA A 392 9.71 -5.96 2.93
N PRO A 393 8.41 -6.32 2.86
CA PRO A 393 7.67 -6.30 1.60
C PRO A 393 7.67 -4.92 0.93
N LEU A 394 7.48 -3.85 1.72
CA LEU A 394 7.41 -2.49 1.20
C LEU A 394 8.78 -1.96 0.79
N VAL A 395 9.83 -2.21 1.59
CA VAL A 395 11.19 -1.77 1.27
C VAL A 395 11.74 -2.50 0.03
N VAL A 396 11.46 -3.79 -0.13
CA VAL A 396 11.84 -4.52 -1.36
C VAL A 396 11.08 -3.96 -2.57
N ALA A 397 9.79 -3.65 -2.45
CA ALA A 397 9.05 -3.00 -3.54
C ALA A 397 9.59 -1.60 -3.87
N LEU A 398 10.01 -0.84 -2.85
CA LEU A 398 10.66 0.46 -3.00
C LEU A 398 12.05 0.35 -3.66
N SER A 399 12.80 -0.72 -3.42
CA SER A 399 14.08 -0.94 -4.12
C SER A 399 13.93 -1.18 -5.62
N GLU A 400 12.76 -1.67 -6.04
CA GLU A 400 12.43 -1.81 -7.46
C GLU A 400 11.87 -0.50 -8.04
N ALA A 401 11.02 0.20 -7.30
CA ALA A 401 10.42 1.47 -7.74
C ALA A 401 11.41 2.64 -7.74
N GLU A 402 12.31 2.69 -6.75
CA GLU A 402 13.29 3.74 -6.47
C GLU A 402 14.69 3.16 -6.16
N PRO A 403 15.36 2.52 -7.13
CA PRO A 403 16.65 1.84 -6.90
C PRO A 403 17.76 2.76 -6.36
N SER A 404 17.72 4.06 -6.69
CA SER A 404 18.69 5.03 -6.18
C SER A 404 18.55 5.28 -4.68
N MET A 405 17.36 5.06 -4.11
CA MET A 405 17.10 5.25 -2.69
C MET A 405 17.26 3.96 -1.88
N PHE A 406 17.19 2.76 -2.47
CA PHE A 406 17.13 1.49 -1.73
C PHE A 406 17.94 0.37 -2.42
N GLY A 407 18.99 0.73 -3.17
CA GLY A 407 19.74 -0.19 -4.03
C GLY A 407 20.42 -1.35 -3.30
N GLU A 408 20.64 -1.26 -1.99
CA GLU A 408 21.16 -2.36 -1.17
C GLU A 408 20.16 -3.51 -0.98
N PHE A 409 18.86 -3.24 -1.16
CA PHE A 409 17.80 -4.24 -1.05
C PHE A 409 17.34 -4.78 -2.42
N ALA A 410 17.77 -4.12 -3.51
CA ALA A 410 17.47 -4.53 -4.88
C ALA A 410 18.07 -5.90 -5.21
N ALA A 411 17.48 -6.61 -6.16
CA ALA A 411 18.07 -7.85 -6.68
C ALA A 411 19.35 -7.50 -7.45
N ARG A 412 20.51 -8.00 -6.99
CA ARG A 412 21.76 -7.94 -7.76
C ARG A 412 21.79 -9.01 -8.83
#